data_AF-A0A0D4CK04-F1
#
_entry.id   AF-A0A0D4CK04-F1
#
_cell.length_a   1.000
_cell.length_b   1.000
_cell.length_c   1.000
_cell.angle_alpha   90.00
_cell.angle_beta   90.00
_cell.angle_gamma   90.00
#
_symmetry.space_group_name_H-M   'P 1'
#
loop_
_entity.id
_entity.type
_entity.pdbx_description
1 polymer ?
#
loop_
_entity_poly.entity_id
_entity_poly.type
_entity_poly.pdbx_seq_one_letter_code
_entity_poly.pdbx_strand_id
1 'polypeptide(L)'
;MIISEKLARLLNVKKGSSIKLKDASGKWRTMKVAGIMEMYIGHYVLMSPQAYQKIFHQSYQTNAQLITLKKALSCSRSRNA
;
A
#
# COMPACT_ATOMS: atom_id res chain seq x y z
N MET A 1 1.64 -0.47 8.44
CA MET A 1 1.78 -0.75 7.01
C MET A 1 0.45 -1.20 6.46
N ILE A 2 0.03 -0.64 5.33
CA ILE A 2 -1.18 -1.09 4.62
C ILE A 2 -0.74 -1.90 3.40
N ILE A 3 -1.33 -3.07 3.21
CA ILE A 3 -1.09 -3.95 2.06
C ILE A 3 -2.31 -4.03 1.16
N SER A 4 -2.10 -4.39 -0.11
CA SER A 4 -3.21 -4.66 -1.01
C SER A 4 -3.92 -5.96 -0.65
N GLU A 5 -5.21 -6.02 -0.94
CA GLU A 5 -6.04 -7.21 -0.74
C GLU A 5 -5.50 -8.43 -1.49
N LYS A 6 -5.01 -8.26 -2.73
CA LYS A 6 -4.41 -9.33 -3.52
C LYS A 6 -3.17 -9.92 -2.82
N LEU A 7 -2.31 -9.07 -2.25
CA LEU A 7 -1.12 -9.52 -1.51
C LEU A 7 -1.50 -10.23 -0.21
N ALA A 8 -2.52 -9.74 0.50
CA ALA A 8 -3.04 -10.38 1.71
C ALA A 8 -3.58 -11.79 1.41
N ARG A 9 -4.30 -11.96 0.29
CA ARG A 9 -4.80 -13.26 -0.18
C ARG A 9 -3.65 -14.20 -0.56
N LEU A 10 -2.65 -13.72 -1.29
CA LEU A 10 -1.49 -14.54 -1.69
C LEU A 10 -0.68 -15.04 -0.50
N LEU A 11 -0.50 -14.19 0.52
CA LEU A 11 0.24 -14.53 1.74
C LEU A 11 -0.65 -15.15 2.83
N ASN A 12 -1.94 -15.31 2.56
CA ASN A 12 -2.97 -15.80 3.48
C ASN A 12 -2.93 -15.13 4.87
N VAL A 13 -2.78 -13.80 4.90
CA VAL A 13 -2.63 -13.00 6.13
C VAL A 13 -3.78 -12.03 6.35
N LYS A 14 -4.07 -11.72 7.61
CA LYS A 14 -5.15 -10.81 8.02
C LYS A 14 -4.61 -9.54 8.68
N LYS A 15 -5.47 -8.53 8.86
CA LYS A 15 -5.14 -7.31 9.62
C LYS A 15 -4.64 -7.71 11.02
N GLY A 16 -3.48 -7.19 11.42
CA GLY A 16 -2.82 -7.54 12.68
C GLY A 16 -1.76 -8.64 12.58
N SER A 17 -1.74 -9.42 11.50
CA SER A 17 -0.72 -10.44 11.27
C SER A 17 0.64 -9.82 10.94
N SER A 18 1.72 -10.54 11.24
CA SER A 18 3.08 -10.19 10.87
C SER A 18 3.51 -10.97 9.64
N ILE A 19 4.09 -10.29 8.65
CA ILE A 19 4.65 -10.91 7.45
C ILE A 19 6.15 -10.66 7.34
N LYS A 20 6.86 -11.63 6.76
CA LYS A 20 8.27 -11.49 6.40
C LYS A 20 8.38 -11.25 4.90
N LEU A 21 8.92 -10.09 4.52
CA LEU A 21 9.15 -9.73 3.13
C LEU A 21 10.65 -9.49 2.91
N LYS A 22 11.14 -9.94 1.75
CA LYS A 22 12.50 -9.70 1.30
C LYS A 22 12.52 -8.32 0.64
N ASP A 23 13.39 -7.42 1.11
CA ASP A 23 13.54 -6.10 0.48
C ASP A 23 14.36 -6.19 -0.82
N ALA A 24 14.45 -5.07 -1.55
CA ALA A 24 15.21 -4.99 -2.81
C ALA A 24 16.73 -5.26 -2.65
N SER A 25 17.27 -5.15 -1.43
CA SER A 25 18.66 -5.51 -1.08
C SER A 25 18.81 -7.00 -0.69
N GLY A 26 17.72 -7.75 -0.72
CA GLY A 26 17.69 -9.17 -0.40
C GLY A 26 17.58 -9.51 1.08
N LYS A 27 17.34 -8.52 1.95
CA LYS A 27 17.24 -8.73 3.40
C LYS A 27 15.82 -9.03 3.84
N TRP A 28 15.65 -10.03 4.70
CA TRP A 28 14.34 -10.35 5.30
C TRP A 28 13.96 -9.32 6.35
N ARG A 29 12.77 -8.71 6.20
CA ARG A 29 12.21 -7.75 7.15
C ARG A 29 10.83 -8.21 7.60
N THR A 30 10.62 -8.14 8.91
CA THR A 30 9.33 -8.49 9.53
C THR A 30 8.51 -7.21 9.70
N MET A 31 7.27 -7.21 9.22
CA MET A 31 6.41 -6.03 9.20
C MET A 31 4.98 -6.42 9.58
N LYS A 32 4.37 -5.60 10.46
CA LYS A 32 3.01 -5.80 10.96
C LYS A 32 1.98 -5.14 10.04
N VAL A 33 0.99 -5.92 9.63
CA VAL A 33 -0.11 -5.45 8.78
C VAL A 33 -1.07 -4.63 9.62
N ALA A 34 -1.11 -3.32 9.40
CA ALA A 34 -1.98 -2.39 10.11
C ALA A 34 -3.35 -2.24 9.41
N GLY A 35 -3.43 -2.54 8.11
CA GLY A 35 -4.65 -2.47 7.33
C GLY A 35 -4.49 -3.19 5.99
N ILE A 36 -5.63 -3.53 5.38
CA ILE A 36 -5.71 -4.06 4.02
C ILE A 36 -6.55 -3.07 3.23
N MET A 37 -6.10 -2.68 2.04
CA MET A 37 -6.87 -1.83 1.14
C MET A 37 -7.12 -2.52 -0.20
N GLU A 38 -8.29 -2.24 -0.79
CA GLU A 38 -8.61 -2.63 -2.14
C GLU A 38 -7.99 -1.60 -3.11
N MET A 39 -6.84 -1.94 -3.67
CA MET A 39 -6.18 -1.10 -4.67
C MET A 39 -6.40 -1.75 -6.03
N TYR A 40 -7.20 -1.11 -6.88
CA TYR A 40 -7.82 -1.74 -8.03
C TYR A 40 -6.86 -2.00 -9.22
N ILE A 41 -5.58 -1.64 -9.11
CA ILE A 41 -4.53 -1.89 -10.11
C ILE A 41 -3.16 -1.62 -9.47
N GLY A 42 -2.18 -2.51 -9.67
CA GLY A 42 -0.76 -2.34 -9.26
C GLY A 42 -0.34 -2.90 -7.87
N HIS A 43 0.98 -3.08 -7.67
CA HIS A 43 1.58 -3.46 -6.39
C HIS A 43 2.06 -2.21 -5.64
N TYR A 44 1.31 -1.73 -4.65
CA TYR A 44 1.70 -0.56 -3.86
C TYR A 44 1.77 -0.91 -2.36
N VAL A 45 2.77 -0.34 -1.68
CA VAL A 45 2.93 -0.41 -0.23
C VAL A 45 2.92 1.00 0.31
N LEU A 46 2.00 1.29 1.23
CA LEU A 46 1.90 2.59 1.91
C LEU A 46 2.37 2.46 3.36
N MET A 47 3.29 3.34 3.75
CA MET A 47 3.94 3.34 5.05
C MET A 47 4.17 4.77 5.54
N SER A 48 4.15 4.94 6.86
CA SER A 48 4.49 6.24 7.47
C SER A 48 5.98 6.53 7.28
N PRO A 49 6.41 7.81 7.25
CA PRO A 49 7.81 8.18 7.08
C PRO A 49 8.73 7.50 8.12
N GLN A 50 8.28 7.46 9.37
CA GLN A 50 8.99 6.82 10.48
C GLN A 50 9.13 5.30 10.28
N ALA A 51 8.09 4.64 9.77
CA ALA A 51 8.15 3.21 9.49
C ALA A 51 9.09 2.93 8.30
N TYR A 52 9.08 3.77 7.27
CA TYR A 52 10.00 3.68 6.15
C TYR A 52 11.45 3.82 6.61
N GLN A 53 11.78 4.87 7.37
CA GLN A 53 13.14 5.12 7.86
C GLN A 53 13.64 3.99 8.77
N LYS A 54 12.79 3.47 9.66
CA LYS A 54 13.14 2.33 10.53
C LYS A 54 13.36 1.04 9.75
N ILE A 55 12.56 0.81 8.70
CA ILE A 55 12.61 -0.42 7.93
C ILE A 55 13.71 -0.37 6.88
N PHE A 56 14.01 0.76 6.25
CA PHE A 56 14.99 0.82 5.16
C PHE A 56 16.32 1.49 5.54
N HIS A 57 16.41 2.08 6.74
CA HIS A 57 17.58 2.85 7.21
C HIS A 57 18.03 3.95 6.23
N GLN A 58 17.12 4.43 5.39
CA GLN A 58 17.35 5.51 4.43
C GLN A 58 16.50 6.72 4.80
N SER A 59 17.04 7.92 4.55
CA SER A 59 16.31 9.17 4.69
C SER A 59 15.12 9.19 3.74
N TYR A 60 13.92 9.40 4.29
CA TYR A 60 12.70 9.51 3.51
C TYR A 60 12.79 10.72 2.57
N GLN A 61 12.63 10.49 1.27
CA GLN A 61 12.45 11.55 0.27
C GLN A 61 11.05 11.47 -0.32
N THR A 62 10.37 12.62 -0.35
CA THR A 62 9.01 12.73 -0.86
C THR A 62 9.04 12.65 -2.39
N ASN A 63 8.64 11.52 -2.96
CA ASN A 63 8.57 11.31 -4.41
C ASN A 63 7.13 11.17 -4.94
N ALA A 64 6.12 11.17 -4.06
CA ALA A 64 4.72 11.06 -4.43
C ALA A 64 3.82 11.73 -3.38
N GLN A 65 2.65 12.21 -3.83
CA GLN A 65 1.62 12.79 -2.97
C GLN A 65 0.36 11.92 -3.00
N LEU A 66 -0.19 11.59 -1.83
CA LEU A 66 -1.46 10.88 -1.70
C LEU A 66 -2.60 11.91 -1.70
N ILE A 67 -3.30 12.02 -2.82
CA ILE A 67 -4.42 12.95 -2.98
C ILE A 67 -5.72 12.19 -2.79
N THR A 68 -6.53 12.58 -1.80
CA THR A 68 -7.88 12.03 -1.58
C THR A 68 -8.90 12.98 -2.21
N LEU A 69 -9.49 12.60 -3.34
CA LEU A 69 -10.57 13.37 -3.94
C LEU A 69 -11.86 13.16 -3.15
N LYS A 70 -12.43 14.25 -2.65
CA LYS A 70 -13.65 14.26 -1.82
C LYS A 70 -14.91 13.89 -2.61
N LYS A 71 -14.84 13.83 -3.95
CA LYS A 71 -15.96 13.53 -4.85
C LYS A 71 -15.45 12.79 -6.08
N ALA A 72 -15.91 11.56 -6.31
CA ALA A 72 -15.78 10.93 -7.62
C ALA A 72 -16.63 11.74 -8.60
N LEU A 73 -16.05 12.16 -9.72
CA LEU A 73 -16.83 12.78 -10.80
C LEU A 73 -17.85 11.74 -11.28
N SER A 74 -19.13 11.96 -10.98
CA SER A 74 -20.22 11.23 -11.61
C SER A 74 -20.25 11.65 -13.08
N CYS A 75 -19.54 10.91 -13.93
CA CYS A 75 -19.61 11.11 -15.37
C CYS A 75 -21.01 10.69 -15.83
N SER A 76 -21.88 11.67 -16.10
CA SER A 76 -23.17 11.47 -16.75
C SER A 76 -22.93 11.02 -18.19
N ARG A 77 -23.14 9.72 -18.44
CA ARG A 77 -23.07 9.11 -19.76
C ARG A 77 -24.25 9.60 -20.60
N SER A 78 -24.05 10.66 -21.36
CA SER A 78 -24.92 11.04 -22.48
C SER A 78 -24.82 9.96 -23.56
N ARG A 79 -25.76 9.01 -23.53
CA ARG A 79 -26.12 8.21 -24.72
C ARG A 79 -26.87 9.16 -25.65
N ASN A 80 -26.21 9.64 -26.70
CA ASN A 80 -26.94 10.12 -27.87
C ASN A 80 -27.37 8.92 -28.70
N ALA A 81 -28.64 8.96 -29.09
CA ALA A 81 -29.34 8.02 -29.95
C ALA A 81 -28.77 8.00 -31.38
#